data_AF-A0A8H4SCA8-F1
#
_entry.id   AF-A0A8H4SCA8-F1
#
_cell.length_a   1.000
_cell.length_b   1.000
_cell.length_c   1.000
_cell.angle_alpha   90.00
_cell.angle_beta   90.00
_cell.angle_gamma   90.00
#
_symmetry.space_group_name_H-M   'P 1'
#
loop_
_entity.id
_entity.type
_entity.pdbx_description
1 polymer ?
#
loop_
_entity_poly.entity_id
_entity_poly.type
_entity_poly.pdbx_seq_one_letter_code
_entity_poly.pdbx_strand_id
1 'polypeptide(L)'
;MSIPQESVHSVLNHVLPHIERHIQCQSPASTTPRPFILGLTGLQGSGKSTWTDAIVKELRQSHGFNTINLSLDDLYLDHDDLVQLRTANPSNKLVQTRGQPGTHDMALAHSFFESLKTGSEILIPSFDKSKFNGEGGRTPKETWNRAPAGTAIDVVVFEGWCVGFQPLEESAVRQRWEEGLKKQTVLEYPTETLRDHAIEHLLDLNTQLRGYCDLFMGPQHLDFLVHLDTDDLVNVYRWRMQQEHALRARTNESMTDEQVIQFVKGYMAAYELHLDQLRRGFFDLNAPNADNKGQLRVVLDQDRTVVDIDLYQ
;
A
#
# COMPACT_ATOMS: atom_id res chain seq x y z
N MET A 1 11.88 15.17 2.46
CA MET A 1 10.99 15.86 3.41
C MET A 1 10.99 15.04 4.69
N SER A 2 11.09 15.67 5.85
CA SER A 2 10.95 14.99 7.15
C SER A 2 9.52 15.18 7.65
N ILE A 3 8.89 14.10 8.12
CA ILE A 3 7.60 14.19 8.81
C ILE A 3 7.85 14.82 10.19
N PRO A 4 7.08 15.84 10.62
CA PRO A 4 7.19 16.38 11.96
C PRO A 4 7.01 15.29 13.01
N GLN A 5 7.88 15.25 14.02
CA GLN A 5 7.84 14.19 15.04
C GLN A 5 6.50 14.17 15.80
N GLU A 6 5.92 15.36 16.03
CA GLU A 6 4.59 15.50 16.62
C GLU A 6 3.49 14.79 15.82
N SER A 7 3.57 14.78 14.49
CA SER A 7 2.61 14.08 13.64
C SER A 7 2.72 12.56 13.78
N VAL A 8 3.96 12.05 13.87
CA VAL A 8 4.22 10.62 14.11
C VAL A 8 3.69 10.19 15.48
N HIS A 9 3.96 11.00 16.51
CA HIS A 9 3.44 10.76 17.86
C HIS A 9 1.92 10.82 17.90
N SER A 10 1.29 11.78 17.22
CA SER A 10 -0.17 11.88 17.13
C SER A 10 -0.78 10.60 16.54
N VAL A 11 -0.21 10.05 15.47
CA VAL A 11 -0.66 8.79 14.89
C VAL A 11 -0.44 7.63 15.86
N LEU A 12 0.75 7.51 16.45
CA LEU A 12 1.08 6.40 17.34
C LEU A 12 0.26 6.39 18.64
N ASN A 13 -0.19 7.54 19.13
CA ASN A 13 -1.09 7.60 20.29
C ASN A 13 -2.39 6.81 20.06
N HIS A 14 -2.86 6.68 18.81
CA HIS A 14 -4.00 5.84 18.46
C HIS A 14 -3.63 4.37 18.24
N VAL A 15 -2.42 4.09 17.77
CA VAL A 15 -1.99 2.73 17.39
C VAL A 15 -1.46 1.93 18.58
N LEU A 16 -0.69 2.56 19.47
CA LEU A 16 -0.01 1.90 20.59
C LEU A 16 -0.94 1.12 21.51
N PRO A 17 -2.13 1.63 21.92
CA PRO A 17 -3.05 0.86 22.76
C PRO A 17 -3.48 -0.47 22.12
N HIS A 18 -3.61 -0.51 20.79
CA HIS A 18 -3.95 -1.73 20.06
C HIS A 18 -2.78 -2.72 20.01
N ILE A 19 -1.54 -2.23 19.80
CA ILE A 19 -0.33 -3.06 19.83
C ILE A 19 -0.17 -3.70 21.21
N GLU A 20 -0.24 -2.89 22.27
CA GLU A 20 -0.06 -3.34 23.66
C GLU A 20 -1.13 -4.37 24.05
N ARG A 21 -2.40 -4.09 23.73
CA ARG A 21 -3.50 -5.02 23.98
C ARG A 21 -3.31 -6.32 23.22
N HIS A 22 -2.93 -6.27 21.94
CA HIS A 22 -2.67 -7.45 21.13
C HIS A 22 -1.60 -8.33 21.79
N ILE A 23 -0.47 -7.75 22.19
CA ILE A 23 0.62 -8.48 22.86
C ILE A 23 0.16 -9.06 24.20
N GLN A 24 -0.56 -8.30 25.03
CA GLN A 24 -1.06 -8.76 26.32
C GLN A 24 -2.07 -9.91 26.21
N CYS A 25 -2.87 -9.93 25.15
CA CYS A 25 -3.85 -11.00 24.90
C CYS A 25 -3.23 -12.28 24.32
N GLN A 26 -1.93 -12.29 23.98
CA GLN A 26 -1.29 -13.50 23.49
C GLN A 26 -1.05 -14.50 24.62
N SER A 27 -1.32 -15.78 24.33
CA SER A 27 -1.10 -16.86 25.28
C SER A 27 0.39 -16.95 25.68
N PRO A 28 0.72 -16.94 26.99
CA PRO A 28 2.10 -17.09 27.46
C PRO A 28 2.73 -18.44 27.07
N ALA A 29 1.90 -19.44 26.76
CA ALA A 29 2.31 -20.75 26.29
C ALA A 29 2.53 -20.83 24.76
N SER A 30 2.27 -19.75 24.02
CA SER A 30 2.50 -19.71 22.57
C SER A 30 3.99 -19.68 22.30
N THR A 31 4.48 -20.70 21.59
CA THR A 31 5.88 -20.75 21.13
C THR A 31 6.13 -19.92 19.88
N THR A 32 5.07 -19.44 19.23
CA THR A 32 5.10 -18.64 17.99
C THR A 32 4.04 -17.54 18.07
N PRO A 33 4.24 -16.51 18.91
CA PRO A 33 3.34 -15.35 18.99
C PRO A 33 3.16 -14.72 17.60
N ARG A 34 1.91 -14.39 17.23
CA ARG A 34 1.68 -13.72 15.94
C ARG A 34 2.03 -12.24 16.07
N PRO A 35 2.75 -11.64 15.10
CA PRO A 35 2.99 -10.20 15.12
C PRO A 35 1.68 -9.43 14.96
N PHE A 36 1.65 -8.21 15.51
CA PHE A 36 0.65 -7.22 15.18
C PHE A 36 0.89 -6.70 13.76
N ILE A 37 -0.12 -6.78 12.89
CA ILE A 37 0.01 -6.29 11.50
C ILE A 37 -0.55 -4.88 11.41
N LEU A 38 0.32 -3.88 11.39
CA LEU A 38 -0.01 -2.48 11.16
C LEU A 38 0.02 -2.18 9.66
N GLY A 39 -1.15 -2.06 9.04
CA GLY A 39 -1.26 -1.57 7.68
C GLY A 39 -0.97 -0.08 7.60
N LEU A 40 -0.17 0.34 6.62
CA LEU A 40 0.00 1.74 6.25
C LEU A 40 -0.29 1.91 4.76
N THR A 41 -1.41 2.54 4.45
CA THR A 41 -1.80 2.83 3.08
C THR A 41 -1.70 4.31 2.79
N GLY A 42 -1.34 4.65 1.57
CA GLY A 42 -1.18 6.05 1.19
C GLY A 42 -1.10 6.23 -0.31
N LEU A 43 -1.75 7.29 -0.79
CA LEU A 43 -1.77 7.65 -2.20
C LEU A 43 -0.34 7.89 -2.73
N GLN A 44 -0.12 7.74 -4.04
CA GLN A 44 1.20 7.97 -4.65
C GLN A 44 1.72 9.37 -4.31
N GLY A 45 2.96 9.46 -3.83
CA GLY A 45 3.58 10.74 -3.45
C GLY A 45 3.19 11.30 -2.07
N SER A 46 2.25 10.70 -1.35
CA SER A 46 1.82 11.12 0.01
C SER A 46 2.94 11.11 1.06
N GLY A 47 4.06 10.44 0.78
CA GLY A 47 5.16 10.25 1.73
C GLY A 47 5.06 8.97 2.55
N LYS A 48 4.21 8.00 2.14
CA LYS A 48 4.01 6.70 2.83
C LYS A 48 5.31 6.04 3.32
N SER A 49 6.34 5.92 2.48
CA SER A 49 7.60 5.28 2.88
C SER A 49 8.36 6.09 3.93
N THR A 50 8.29 7.43 3.87
CA THR A 50 8.84 8.31 4.91
C THR A 50 8.08 8.18 6.23
N TRP A 51 6.75 8.06 6.18
CA TRP A 51 5.93 7.77 7.36
C TRP A 51 6.24 6.39 7.94
N THR A 52 6.35 5.36 7.11
CA THR A 52 6.73 4.01 7.52
C THR A 52 8.08 4.01 8.23
N ASP A 53 9.10 4.65 7.66
CA ASP A 53 10.43 4.72 8.27
C ASP A 53 10.37 5.42 9.64
N ALA A 54 9.62 6.51 9.76
CA ALA A 54 9.46 7.25 11.00
C ALA A 54 8.73 6.43 12.07
N ILE A 55 7.63 5.75 11.71
CA ILE A 55 6.86 4.88 12.60
C ILE A 55 7.70 3.69 13.07
N VAL A 56 8.39 2.99 12.15
CA VAL A 56 9.26 1.85 12.49
C VAL A 56 10.39 2.30 13.41
N LYS A 57 10.98 3.46 13.14
CA LYS A 57 12.02 4.04 14.00
C LYS A 57 11.50 4.31 15.41
N GLU A 58 10.34 4.96 15.53
CA GLU A 58 9.75 5.31 16.82
C GLU A 58 9.36 4.06 17.62
N LEU A 59 8.69 3.08 16.98
CA LEU A 59 8.33 1.81 17.62
C LEU A 59 9.55 1.04 18.14
N ARG A 60 10.67 1.03 17.40
CA ARG A 60 11.91 0.38 17.82
C ARG A 60 12.63 1.15 18.92
N GLN A 61 12.82 2.46 18.75
CA GLN A 61 13.72 3.25 19.59
C GLN A 61 13.06 3.75 20.88
N SER A 62 11.81 4.16 20.82
CA SER A 62 11.08 4.75 21.95
C SER A 62 10.22 3.73 22.69
N HIS A 63 9.70 2.72 21.99
CA HIS A 63 8.79 1.71 22.57
C HIS A 63 9.41 0.31 22.71
N GLY A 64 10.59 0.08 22.13
CA GLY A 64 11.34 -1.18 22.29
C GLY A 64 10.74 -2.39 21.57
N PHE A 65 9.81 -2.19 20.63
CA PHE A 65 9.23 -3.29 19.85
C PHE A 65 10.20 -3.83 18.81
N ASN A 66 10.22 -5.15 18.64
CA ASN A 66 10.84 -5.83 17.50
C ASN A 66 9.96 -5.64 16.26
N THR A 67 10.12 -4.50 15.60
CA THR A 67 9.34 -4.13 14.42
C THR A 67 10.08 -4.47 13.13
N ILE A 68 9.39 -5.00 12.11
CA ILE A 68 9.88 -5.07 10.73
C ILE A 68 8.96 -4.32 9.77
N ASN A 69 9.45 -3.99 8.58
CA ASN A 69 8.69 -3.37 7.51
C ASN A 69 8.61 -4.33 6.32
N LEU A 70 7.44 -4.42 5.70
CA LEU A 70 7.25 -5.01 4.37
C LEU A 70 6.58 -3.98 3.47
N SER A 71 7.20 -3.64 2.34
CA SER A 71 6.51 -2.89 1.28
C SER A 71 5.76 -3.86 0.37
N LEU A 72 4.54 -3.50 -0.02
CA LEU A 72 3.83 -4.18 -1.11
C LEU A 72 4.67 -4.17 -2.40
N ASP A 73 5.42 -3.08 -2.65
CA ASP A 73 6.30 -2.98 -3.82
C ASP A 73 7.46 -4.00 -3.79
N ASP A 74 7.85 -4.51 -2.62
CA ASP A 74 8.88 -5.56 -2.53
C ASP A 74 8.35 -6.95 -2.95
N LEU A 75 7.04 -7.07 -3.10
CA LEU A 75 6.35 -8.29 -3.53
C LEU A 75 6.04 -8.28 -5.03
N TYR A 76 6.54 -7.33 -5.84
CA TYR A 76 6.35 -7.40 -7.29
C TYR A 76 6.82 -8.75 -7.88
N LEU A 77 6.17 -9.17 -8.96
CA LEU A 77 6.69 -10.19 -9.87
C LEU A 77 8.12 -9.83 -10.28
N ASP A 78 8.98 -10.83 -10.51
CA ASP A 78 10.32 -10.55 -11.02
C ASP A 78 10.26 -10.04 -12.47
N HIS A 79 11.37 -9.51 -12.97
CA HIS A 79 11.42 -8.81 -14.26
C HIS A 79 10.83 -9.64 -15.41
N ASP A 80 11.24 -10.90 -15.56
CA ASP A 80 10.81 -11.75 -16.66
C ASP A 80 9.29 -12.04 -16.60
N ASP A 81 8.74 -12.19 -15.40
CA ASP A 81 7.30 -12.40 -15.20
C ASP A 81 6.50 -11.12 -15.49
N LEU A 82 7.04 -9.94 -15.12
CA LEU A 82 6.46 -8.65 -15.52
C LEU A 82 6.48 -8.48 -17.05
N VAL A 83 7.57 -8.92 -17.72
CA VAL A 83 7.69 -8.91 -19.18
C VAL A 83 6.65 -9.84 -19.82
N GLN A 84 6.47 -11.03 -19.26
CA GLN A 84 5.47 -11.98 -19.72
C GLN A 84 4.06 -11.43 -19.56
N LEU A 85 3.75 -10.85 -18.39
CA LEU A 85 2.44 -10.26 -18.09
C LEU A 85 2.07 -9.15 -19.08
N ARG A 86 2.97 -8.19 -19.33
CA ARG A 86 2.70 -7.08 -20.28
C ARG A 86 2.56 -7.60 -21.72
N THR A 87 3.38 -8.56 -22.11
CA THR A 87 3.38 -9.12 -23.48
C THR A 87 2.11 -9.91 -23.76
N ALA A 88 1.59 -10.62 -22.76
CA ALA A 88 0.33 -11.34 -22.86
C ALA A 88 -0.90 -10.41 -22.89
N ASN A 89 -0.77 -9.16 -22.44
CA ASN A 89 -1.89 -8.23 -22.25
C ASN A 89 -1.65 -6.86 -22.93
N PRO A 90 -1.31 -6.79 -24.22
CA PRO A 90 -0.82 -5.56 -24.86
C PRO A 90 -1.85 -4.42 -24.89
N SER A 91 -3.15 -4.72 -24.82
CA SER A 91 -4.22 -3.71 -24.75
C SER A 91 -4.50 -3.22 -23.33
N ASN A 92 -4.07 -3.96 -22.31
CA ASN A 92 -4.36 -3.62 -20.93
C ASN A 92 -3.29 -2.68 -20.36
N LYS A 93 -3.59 -1.38 -20.43
CA LYS A 93 -2.73 -0.30 -19.91
C LYS A 93 -2.40 -0.43 -18.42
N LEU A 94 -3.26 -1.07 -17.62
CA LEU A 94 -3.10 -1.18 -16.16
C LEU A 94 -1.96 -2.12 -15.75
N VAL A 95 -1.55 -3.03 -16.64
CA VAL A 95 -0.48 -4.03 -16.38
C VAL A 95 0.76 -3.83 -17.26
N GLN A 96 0.81 -2.74 -18.03
CA GLN A 96 2.01 -2.41 -18.83
C GLN A 96 3.18 -1.96 -17.95
N THR A 97 2.91 -1.53 -16.73
CA THR A 97 3.89 -1.17 -15.72
C THR A 97 3.56 -1.89 -14.41
N ARG A 98 4.58 -2.20 -13.60
CA ARG A 98 4.36 -2.66 -12.23
C ARG A 98 3.54 -1.62 -11.45
N GLY A 99 2.66 -2.07 -10.57
CA GLY A 99 1.88 -1.18 -9.71
C GLY A 99 0.53 -1.77 -9.31
N GLN A 100 -0.30 -2.09 -10.30
CA GLN A 100 -1.67 -2.50 -10.09
C GLN A 100 -1.77 -3.91 -9.48
N PRO A 101 -2.87 -4.23 -8.75
CA PRO A 101 -3.20 -5.61 -8.42
C PRO A 101 -3.12 -6.50 -9.66
N GLY A 102 -2.43 -7.62 -9.53
CA GLY A 102 -2.03 -8.51 -10.63
C GLY A 102 -0.56 -8.42 -11.01
N THR A 103 0.18 -7.43 -10.51
CA THR A 103 1.62 -7.27 -10.79
C THR A 103 2.55 -7.78 -9.68
N HIS A 104 2.00 -8.37 -8.62
CA HIS A 104 2.73 -8.90 -7.47
C HIS A 104 2.74 -10.43 -7.44
N ASP A 105 3.82 -11.00 -6.92
CA ASP A 105 4.05 -12.43 -6.74
C ASP A 105 3.30 -12.95 -5.52
N MET A 106 2.15 -13.58 -5.78
CA MET A 106 1.27 -14.13 -4.75
C MET A 106 1.92 -15.29 -3.97
N ALA A 107 2.79 -16.07 -4.61
CA ALA A 107 3.48 -17.18 -3.94
C ALA A 107 4.53 -16.65 -2.95
N LEU A 108 5.27 -15.61 -3.35
CA LEU A 108 6.20 -14.91 -2.47
C LEU A 108 5.48 -14.26 -1.29
N ALA A 109 4.37 -13.56 -1.54
CA ALA A 109 3.55 -12.96 -0.48
C ALA A 109 3.08 -14.04 0.51
N HIS A 110 2.50 -15.14 0.01
CA HIS A 110 2.07 -16.25 0.86
C HIS A 110 3.22 -16.79 1.72
N SER A 111 4.38 -17.06 1.10
CA SER A 111 5.55 -17.57 1.81
C SER A 111 6.03 -16.61 2.91
N PHE A 112 6.00 -15.30 2.66
CA PHE A 112 6.37 -14.31 3.68
C PHE A 112 5.39 -14.34 4.87
N PHE A 113 4.08 -14.22 4.62
CA PHE A 113 3.09 -14.16 5.69
C PHE A 113 2.96 -15.48 6.48
N GLU A 114 3.22 -16.63 5.86
CA GLU A 114 3.32 -17.91 6.57
C GLU A 114 4.58 -18.02 7.44
N SER A 115 5.70 -17.43 7.02
CA SER A 115 6.93 -17.41 7.85
C SER A 115 6.71 -16.69 9.19
N LEU A 116 5.82 -15.69 9.23
CA LEU A 116 5.45 -14.97 10.46
C LEU A 116 4.71 -15.85 11.48
N LYS A 117 4.10 -16.96 11.05
CA LYS A 117 3.29 -17.85 11.90
C LYS A 117 4.06 -19.05 12.42
N THR A 118 5.13 -19.43 11.74
CA THR A 118 5.83 -20.71 11.98
C THR A 118 7.08 -20.56 12.85
N GLY A 119 7.50 -19.32 13.16
CA GLY A 119 8.75 -19.05 13.90
C GLY A 119 10.01 -19.40 13.12
N SER A 120 9.89 -19.63 11.81
CA SER A 120 11.03 -19.86 10.92
C SER A 120 11.87 -18.59 10.76
N GLU A 121 13.00 -18.71 10.05
CA GLU A 121 13.66 -17.51 9.54
C GLU A 121 12.66 -16.69 8.70
N ILE A 122 12.61 -15.39 8.93
CA ILE A 122 11.82 -14.46 8.14
C ILE A 122 12.77 -13.74 7.19
N LEU A 123 12.55 -13.92 5.90
CA LEU A 123 13.26 -13.19 4.85
C LEU A 123 12.34 -12.13 4.29
N ILE A 124 12.71 -10.86 4.43
CA ILE A 124 11.93 -9.73 3.97
C ILE A 124 12.29 -9.49 2.50
N PRO A 125 11.36 -9.71 1.55
CA PRO A 125 11.63 -9.49 0.14
C PRO A 125 12.13 -8.08 -0.15
N SER A 126 12.85 -7.94 -1.26
CA SER A 126 13.31 -6.65 -1.72
C SER A 126 13.27 -6.56 -3.24
N PHE A 127 12.74 -5.45 -3.74
CA PHE A 127 12.64 -5.15 -5.16
C PHE A 127 13.38 -3.86 -5.52
N ASP A 128 14.26 -3.92 -6.51
CA ASP A 128 15.00 -2.76 -6.99
C ASP A 128 14.34 -2.19 -8.24
N LYS A 129 13.71 -1.03 -8.09
CA LYS A 129 12.99 -0.30 -9.14
C LYS A 129 13.91 0.26 -10.23
N SER A 130 15.21 0.38 -9.98
CA SER A 130 16.18 0.96 -10.93
C SER A 130 16.71 -0.07 -11.94
N LYS A 131 16.66 -1.36 -11.60
CA LYS A 131 17.10 -2.43 -12.50
C LYS A 131 16.34 -2.41 -13.82
N PHE A 132 16.97 -2.95 -14.86
CA PHE A 132 16.37 -3.10 -16.20
C PHE A 132 15.81 -1.77 -16.75
N ASN A 133 16.62 -0.71 -16.70
CA ASN A 133 16.26 0.64 -17.16
C ASN A 133 14.98 1.19 -16.51
N GLY A 134 14.81 0.94 -15.20
CA GLY A 134 13.65 1.42 -14.44
C GLY A 134 12.41 0.52 -14.51
N GLU A 135 12.44 -0.58 -15.27
CA GLU A 135 11.35 -1.57 -15.26
C GLU A 135 11.31 -2.34 -13.93
N GLY A 136 12.48 -2.47 -13.29
CA GLY A 136 12.68 -3.06 -11.98
C GLY A 136 12.86 -4.58 -12.01
N GLY A 137 13.40 -5.11 -10.92
CA GLY A 137 13.58 -6.54 -10.72
C GLY A 137 13.90 -6.88 -9.28
N ARG A 138 13.66 -8.14 -8.91
CA ARG A 138 13.90 -8.64 -7.56
C ARG A 138 15.39 -8.58 -7.23
N THR A 139 15.72 -8.26 -5.98
CA THR A 139 17.11 -8.33 -5.51
C THR A 139 17.48 -9.78 -5.16
N PRO A 140 18.76 -10.18 -5.24
CA PRO A 140 19.17 -11.52 -4.84
C PRO A 140 18.78 -11.82 -3.40
N LYS A 141 18.21 -13.01 -3.15
CA LYS A 141 17.63 -13.39 -1.85
C LYS A 141 18.64 -13.34 -0.69
N GLU A 142 19.92 -13.46 -1.00
CA GLU A 142 21.04 -13.37 -0.05
C GLU A 142 21.18 -11.96 0.52
N THR A 143 20.77 -10.93 -0.22
CA THR A 143 20.84 -9.52 0.15
C THR A 143 19.63 -9.05 0.97
N TRP A 144 18.62 -9.89 1.10
CA TRP A 144 17.40 -9.55 1.82
C TRP A 144 17.64 -9.43 3.32
N ASN A 145 16.94 -8.48 3.93
CA ASN A 145 16.91 -8.37 5.38
C ASN A 145 16.31 -9.65 5.97
N ARG A 146 16.89 -10.11 7.09
CA ARG A 146 16.50 -11.37 7.73
C ARG A 146 16.29 -11.20 9.22
N ALA A 147 15.23 -11.82 9.74
CA ALA A 147 15.08 -12.09 11.17
C ALA A 147 15.37 -13.57 11.40
N PRO A 148 16.39 -13.92 12.21
CA PRO A 148 16.73 -15.31 12.51
C PRO A 148 15.55 -16.11 13.06
N ALA A 149 15.54 -17.43 12.82
CA ALA A 149 14.53 -18.31 13.39
C ALA A 149 14.43 -18.15 14.91
N GLY A 150 13.20 -18.15 15.45
CA GLY A 150 12.92 -17.89 16.86
C GLY A 150 12.97 -16.42 17.28
N THR A 151 13.28 -15.47 16.38
CA THR A 151 13.14 -14.04 16.68
C THR A 151 11.65 -13.70 16.79
N ALA A 152 11.20 -13.27 17.97
CA ALA A 152 9.85 -12.77 18.16
C ALA A 152 9.70 -11.39 17.49
N ILE A 153 8.86 -11.32 16.46
CA ILE A 153 8.47 -10.05 15.83
C ILE A 153 7.19 -9.58 16.51
N ASP A 154 7.24 -8.39 17.11
CA ASP A 154 6.10 -7.80 17.80
C ASP A 154 5.15 -7.11 16.81
N VAL A 155 5.72 -6.39 15.83
CA VAL A 155 4.97 -5.58 14.87
C VAL A 155 5.53 -5.76 13.46
N VAL A 156 4.65 -5.99 12.49
CA VAL A 156 4.96 -5.85 11.07
C VAL A 156 4.23 -4.61 10.57
N VAL A 157 4.99 -3.60 10.14
CA VAL A 157 4.42 -2.48 9.38
C VAL A 157 4.35 -2.92 7.93
N PHE A 158 3.15 -3.12 7.42
CA PHE A 158 2.91 -3.54 6.03
C PHE A 158 2.37 -2.34 5.26
N GLU A 159 3.20 -1.77 4.38
CA GLU A 159 2.89 -0.54 3.66
C GLU A 159 2.62 -0.77 2.17
N GLY A 160 1.69 -0.02 1.59
CA GLY A 160 1.49 -0.02 0.15
C GLY A 160 0.35 0.90 -0.30
N TRP A 161 0.40 1.34 -1.55
CA TRP A 161 -0.51 2.39 -2.05
C TRP A 161 -1.99 1.96 -2.17
N CYS A 162 -2.24 0.65 -2.24
CA CYS A 162 -3.57 0.05 -2.29
C CYS A 162 -3.85 -0.92 -1.12
N VAL A 163 -3.00 -0.93 -0.08
CA VAL A 163 -3.29 -1.68 1.14
C VAL A 163 -4.61 -1.17 1.73
N GLY A 164 -5.50 -2.08 2.12
CA GLY A 164 -6.85 -1.73 2.58
C GLY A 164 -7.89 -1.48 1.48
N PHE A 165 -7.53 -1.48 0.19
CA PHE A 165 -8.56 -1.50 -0.86
C PHE A 165 -9.31 -2.83 -0.83
N GLN A 166 -10.61 -2.78 -1.11
CA GLN A 166 -11.48 -3.95 -1.14
C GLN A 166 -12.08 -4.14 -2.52
N PRO A 167 -12.23 -5.40 -2.98
CA PRO A 167 -12.88 -5.68 -4.24
C PRO A 167 -14.35 -5.29 -4.16
N LEU A 168 -14.89 -4.83 -5.29
CA LEU A 168 -16.30 -4.58 -5.47
C LEU A 168 -17.00 -5.79 -6.08
N GLU A 169 -18.32 -5.83 -5.95
CA GLU A 169 -19.13 -6.70 -6.79
C GLU A 169 -19.02 -6.28 -8.26
N GLU A 170 -19.05 -7.24 -9.19
CA GLU A 170 -18.91 -6.98 -10.62
C GLU A 170 -19.92 -5.94 -11.12
N SER A 171 -21.17 -6.03 -10.65
CA SER A 171 -22.23 -5.08 -11.00
C SER A 171 -21.88 -3.65 -10.59
N ALA A 172 -21.24 -3.46 -9.44
CA ALA A 172 -20.82 -2.14 -8.96
C ALA A 172 -19.65 -1.59 -9.79
N VAL A 173 -18.70 -2.42 -10.23
CA VAL A 173 -17.63 -2.00 -11.15
C VAL A 173 -18.23 -1.55 -12.49
N ARG A 174 -19.14 -2.35 -13.05
CA ARG A 174 -19.83 -2.02 -14.31
C ARG A 174 -20.62 -0.73 -14.19
N GLN A 175 -21.40 -0.58 -13.12
CA GLN A 175 -22.16 0.65 -12.85
C GLN A 175 -21.26 1.88 -12.81
N ARG A 176 -20.16 1.86 -12.04
CA ARG A 176 -19.23 2.99 -11.97
C ARG A 176 -18.57 3.30 -13.31
N TRP A 177 -18.24 2.28 -14.09
CA TRP A 177 -17.70 2.47 -15.43
C TRP A 177 -18.73 3.05 -16.41
N GLU A 178 -20.01 2.68 -16.29
CA GLU A 178 -21.10 3.24 -17.09
C GLU A 178 -21.39 4.69 -16.72
N GLU A 179 -21.41 5.01 -15.42
CA GLU A 179 -21.58 6.36 -14.87
C GLU A 179 -20.36 7.27 -15.14
N GLY A 180 -19.18 6.68 -15.33
CA GLY A 180 -17.95 7.38 -15.64
C GLY A 180 -18.09 8.27 -16.87
N LEU A 181 -17.68 9.53 -16.74
CA LEU A 181 -17.76 10.49 -17.82
C LEU A 181 -16.68 10.21 -18.88
N LYS A 182 -17.07 10.09 -20.15
CA LYS A 182 -16.14 10.38 -21.26
C LYS A 182 -15.94 11.89 -21.27
N LYS A 183 -14.94 12.42 -20.56
CA LYS A 183 -14.73 13.87 -20.51
C LYS A 183 -14.46 14.42 -21.92
N GLN A 184 -15.30 15.37 -22.32
CA GLN A 184 -15.17 16.15 -23.56
C GLN A 184 -14.16 17.31 -23.41
N THR A 185 -13.73 17.62 -22.18
CA THR A 185 -12.72 18.66 -21.87
C THR A 185 -11.48 18.01 -21.26
N VAL A 186 -10.32 18.27 -21.87
CA VAL A 186 -9.02 17.81 -21.40
C VAL A 186 -8.67 18.57 -20.11
N LEU A 187 -8.80 17.92 -18.96
CA LEU A 187 -8.27 18.43 -17.69
C LEU A 187 -6.78 18.15 -17.62
N GLU A 188 -6.02 19.10 -17.04
CA GLU A 188 -4.57 18.96 -16.82
C GLU A 188 -4.24 17.77 -15.90
N TYR A 189 -5.05 17.57 -14.85
CA TYR A 189 -4.90 16.51 -13.85
C TYR A 189 -6.20 15.68 -13.74
N PRO A 190 -6.40 14.65 -14.59
CA PRO A 190 -7.65 13.90 -14.65
C PRO A 190 -7.75 12.85 -13.53
N THR A 191 -8.71 12.99 -12.63
CA THR A 191 -8.99 12.02 -11.55
C THR A 191 -10.10 11.01 -11.89
N GLU A 192 -10.85 11.27 -12.96
CA GLU A 192 -11.88 10.38 -13.50
C GLU A 192 -11.32 9.72 -14.77
N THR A 193 -10.94 8.46 -14.66
CA THR A 193 -10.19 7.73 -15.70
C THR A 193 -10.79 6.37 -16.05
N LEU A 194 -11.89 5.92 -15.42
CA LEU A 194 -12.45 4.59 -15.73
C LEU A 194 -12.75 4.38 -17.22
N ARG A 195 -13.23 5.42 -17.92
CA ARG A 195 -13.52 5.35 -19.36
C ARG A 195 -12.27 5.29 -20.25
N ASP A 196 -11.08 5.50 -19.71
CA ASP A 196 -9.79 5.31 -20.42
C ASP A 196 -9.39 3.83 -20.52
N HIS A 197 -10.10 2.96 -19.78
CA HIS A 197 -9.87 1.53 -19.70
C HIS A 197 -11.09 0.74 -20.19
N ALA A 198 -10.84 -0.41 -20.83
CA ALA A 198 -11.89 -1.38 -21.11
C ALA A 198 -12.44 -1.94 -19.79
N ILE A 199 -13.74 -2.22 -19.74
CA ILE A 199 -14.39 -2.72 -18.52
C ILE A 199 -13.78 -4.06 -18.09
N GLU A 200 -13.37 -4.90 -19.04
CA GLU A 200 -12.72 -6.19 -18.79
C GLU A 200 -11.42 -6.02 -18.01
N HIS A 201 -10.62 -4.99 -18.32
CA HIS A 201 -9.38 -4.72 -17.60
C HIS A 201 -9.62 -4.27 -16.15
N LEU A 202 -10.73 -3.56 -15.90
CA LEU A 202 -11.12 -3.13 -14.55
C LEU A 202 -11.67 -4.32 -13.73
N LEU A 203 -12.40 -5.22 -14.37
CA LEU A 203 -12.88 -6.46 -13.75
C LEU A 203 -11.73 -7.40 -13.40
N ASP A 204 -10.72 -7.50 -14.28
CA ASP A 204 -9.49 -8.24 -14.00
C ASP A 204 -8.75 -7.64 -12.80
N LEU A 205 -8.53 -6.32 -12.77
CA LEU A 205 -7.91 -5.63 -11.64
C LEU A 205 -8.67 -5.93 -10.33
N ASN A 206 -10.00 -5.83 -10.36
CA ASN A 206 -10.85 -6.11 -9.20
C ASN A 206 -10.76 -7.58 -8.75
N THR A 207 -10.64 -8.52 -9.68
CA THR A 207 -10.43 -9.94 -9.40
C THR A 207 -9.06 -10.19 -8.76
N GLN A 208 -8.00 -9.55 -9.28
CA GLN A 208 -6.67 -9.64 -8.69
C GLN A 208 -6.63 -9.05 -7.28
N LEU A 209 -7.30 -7.91 -7.05
CA LEU A 209 -7.44 -7.31 -5.73
C LEU A 209 -8.16 -8.24 -4.74
N ARG A 210 -9.18 -8.99 -5.19
CA ARG A 210 -9.85 -10.00 -4.37
C ARG A 210 -8.86 -11.06 -3.89
N GLY A 211 -8.02 -11.58 -4.79
CA GLY A 211 -6.96 -12.52 -4.43
C GLY A 211 -5.98 -11.95 -3.39
N TYR A 212 -5.65 -10.66 -3.46
CA TYR A 212 -4.78 -10.02 -2.48
C TYR A 212 -5.45 -9.96 -1.11
N CYS A 213 -6.74 -9.59 -1.09
CA CYS A 213 -7.53 -9.51 0.13
C CYS A 213 -7.68 -10.87 0.80
N ASP A 214 -7.97 -11.90 0.02
CA ASP A 214 -8.11 -13.27 0.52
C ASP A 214 -6.81 -13.77 1.14
N LEU A 215 -5.66 -13.44 0.52
CA LEU A 215 -4.36 -13.98 0.92
C LEU A 215 -3.66 -13.20 2.05
N PHE A 216 -3.58 -11.87 1.97
CA PHE A 216 -2.76 -11.09 2.91
C PHE A 216 -3.18 -9.63 3.18
N MET A 217 -4.09 -9.05 2.38
CA MET A 217 -4.48 -7.63 2.50
C MET A 217 -5.86 -7.39 3.11
N GLY A 218 -6.68 -8.42 3.26
CA GLY A 218 -8.05 -8.28 3.77
C GLY A 218 -8.10 -7.95 5.26
N PRO A 219 -9.26 -7.51 5.78
CA PRO A 219 -9.43 -7.08 7.17
C PRO A 219 -9.13 -8.20 8.19
N GLN A 220 -9.18 -9.46 7.78
CA GLN A 220 -8.79 -10.61 8.58
C GLN A 220 -7.27 -10.71 8.82
N HIS A 221 -6.45 -10.06 7.99
CA HIS A 221 -4.99 -10.15 8.02
C HIS A 221 -4.31 -8.95 8.69
N LEU A 222 -5.00 -7.81 8.80
CA LEU A 222 -4.49 -6.56 9.36
C LEU A 222 -5.13 -6.27 10.71
N ASP A 223 -4.39 -5.70 11.65
CA ASP A 223 -4.89 -5.38 13.00
C ASP A 223 -5.23 -3.91 13.19
N PHE A 224 -4.52 -3.03 12.50
CA PHE A 224 -4.83 -1.61 12.46
C PHE A 224 -4.44 -1.05 11.09
N LEU A 225 -5.15 -0.03 10.61
CA LEU A 225 -4.84 0.60 9.33
C LEU A 225 -4.67 2.11 9.49
N VAL A 226 -3.47 2.60 9.17
CA VAL A 226 -3.23 4.04 8.98
C VAL A 226 -3.39 4.36 7.48
N HIS A 227 -4.29 5.27 7.16
CA HIS A 227 -4.62 5.69 5.80
C HIS A 227 -4.19 7.15 5.58
N LEU A 228 -3.10 7.37 4.85
CA LEU A 228 -2.65 8.68 4.41
C LEU A 228 -3.46 9.11 3.17
N ASP A 229 -4.47 9.93 3.39
CA ASP A 229 -5.40 10.43 2.37
C ASP A 229 -5.13 11.91 2.06
N THR A 230 -5.91 12.47 1.15
CA THR A 230 -5.87 13.86 0.72
C THR A 230 -7.27 14.45 0.70
N ASP A 231 -7.37 15.77 0.85
CA ASP A 231 -8.59 16.54 0.62
C ASP A 231 -8.92 16.69 -0.87
N ASP A 232 -7.90 16.72 -1.72
CA ASP A 232 -7.98 16.83 -3.17
C ASP A 232 -7.11 15.77 -3.87
N LEU A 233 -7.71 14.90 -4.68
CA LEU A 233 -6.97 13.85 -5.43
C LEU A 233 -5.99 14.42 -6.45
N VAL A 234 -6.14 15.68 -6.87
CA VAL A 234 -5.15 16.37 -7.71
C VAL A 234 -3.79 16.48 -7.00
N ASN A 235 -3.77 16.46 -5.67
CA ASN A 235 -2.53 16.48 -4.90
C ASN A 235 -1.62 15.27 -5.23
N VAL A 236 -2.16 14.13 -5.65
CA VAL A 236 -1.35 12.98 -6.09
C VAL A 236 -0.46 13.35 -7.28
N TYR A 237 -0.98 14.10 -8.25
CA TYR A 237 -0.20 14.64 -9.37
C TYR A 237 0.87 15.62 -8.87
N ARG A 238 0.48 16.59 -8.04
CA ARG A 238 1.38 17.61 -7.50
C ARG A 238 2.52 16.98 -6.71
N TRP A 239 2.21 16.03 -5.84
CA TRP A 239 3.19 15.33 -5.01
C TRP A 239 4.16 14.51 -5.85
N ARG A 240 3.68 13.82 -6.89
CA ARG A 240 4.53 13.06 -7.80
C ARG A 240 5.41 13.98 -8.64
N MET A 241 4.90 15.11 -9.12
CA MET A 241 5.67 16.13 -9.83
C MET A 241 6.81 16.67 -8.97
N GLN A 242 6.51 17.08 -7.73
CA GLN A 242 7.53 17.55 -6.78
C GLN A 242 8.62 16.50 -6.54
N GLN A 243 8.24 15.21 -6.44
CA GLN A 243 9.20 14.12 -6.27
C GLN A 243 10.13 13.98 -7.48
N GLU A 244 9.59 14.00 -8.70
CA GLU A 244 10.39 13.88 -9.93
C GLU A 244 11.23 15.12 -10.19
N HIS A 245 10.74 16.33 -9.88
CA HIS A 245 11.54 17.56 -9.95
C HIS A 245 12.72 17.51 -8.96
N ALA A 246 12.48 17.04 -7.73
CA ALA A 246 13.54 16.86 -6.74
C ALA A 246 14.53 15.74 -7.11
N LEU A 247 14.11 14.75 -7.89
CA LEU A 247 14.98 13.71 -8.45
C LEU A 247 15.81 14.27 -9.60
N ARG A 248 15.21 15.02 -10.52
CA ARG A 248 15.86 15.69 -11.66
C ARG A 248 16.99 16.63 -11.24
N ALA A 249 16.86 17.27 -10.08
CA ALA A 249 17.91 18.11 -9.50
C ALA A 249 19.15 17.30 -9.04
N ARG A 250 19.03 15.98 -8.89
CA ARG A 250 20.06 15.07 -8.38
C ARG A 250 20.53 14.03 -9.40
N THR A 251 19.70 13.68 -10.37
CA THR A 251 19.97 12.68 -11.41
C THR A 251 19.38 13.14 -12.75
N ASN A 252 19.90 12.61 -13.86
CA ASN A 252 19.30 12.82 -15.19
C ASN A 252 18.19 11.79 -15.52
N GLU A 253 17.79 10.98 -14.56
CA GLU A 253 16.87 9.85 -14.72
C GLU A 253 15.50 10.14 -14.07
N SER A 254 14.90 11.28 -14.43
CA SER A 254 13.57 11.69 -13.96
C SER A 254 12.54 11.65 -15.09
N MET A 255 11.28 11.36 -14.76
CA MET A 255 10.18 11.51 -15.71
C MET A 255 9.96 12.99 -16.09
N THR A 256 9.52 13.26 -17.33
CA THR A 256 8.94 14.57 -17.69
C THR A 256 7.60 14.78 -17.01
N ASP A 257 7.09 16.00 -17.02
CA ASP A 257 5.83 16.36 -16.37
C ASP A 257 4.64 15.63 -17.04
N GLU A 258 4.67 15.43 -18.36
CA GLU A 258 3.70 14.62 -19.10
C GLU A 258 3.79 13.14 -18.75
N GLN A 259 5.01 12.61 -18.60
CA GLN A 259 5.23 11.23 -18.16
C GLN A 259 4.71 11.01 -16.74
N VAL A 260 4.87 12.00 -15.85
CA VAL A 260 4.28 11.98 -14.50
C VAL A 260 2.76 11.90 -14.58
N ILE A 261 2.12 12.69 -15.44
CA ILE A 261 0.67 12.63 -15.61
C ILE A 261 0.25 11.23 -16.06
N GLN A 262 0.92 10.64 -17.07
CA GLN A 262 0.59 9.28 -17.51
C GLN A 262 0.83 8.22 -16.43
N PHE A 263 1.92 8.35 -15.67
CA PHE A 263 2.23 7.47 -14.55
C PHE A 263 1.12 7.50 -13.49
N VAL A 264 0.73 8.70 -13.03
CA VAL A 264 -0.29 8.86 -12.00
C VAL A 264 -1.67 8.40 -12.50
N LYS A 265 -2.01 8.67 -13.77
CA LYS A 265 -3.23 8.14 -14.39
C LYS A 265 -3.31 6.62 -14.31
N GLY A 266 -2.17 5.93 -14.38
CA GLY A 266 -2.07 4.48 -14.21
C GLY A 266 -2.66 3.97 -12.89
N TYR A 267 -2.71 4.81 -11.84
CA TYR A 267 -3.26 4.46 -10.51
C TYR A 267 -4.69 5.01 -10.29
N MET A 268 -5.10 6.04 -11.03
CA MET A 268 -6.37 6.75 -10.80
C MET A 268 -7.60 5.85 -10.91
N ALA A 269 -7.62 4.89 -11.85
CA ALA A 269 -8.72 3.95 -11.96
C ALA A 269 -8.97 3.15 -10.68
N ALA A 270 -7.91 2.77 -9.96
CA ALA A 270 -8.03 2.07 -8.68
C ALA A 270 -8.51 3.01 -7.57
N TYR A 271 -8.07 4.28 -7.57
CA TYR A 271 -8.57 5.29 -6.63
C TYR A 271 -10.06 5.53 -6.82
N GLU A 272 -10.51 5.72 -8.06
CA GLU A 272 -11.92 5.94 -8.43
C GLU A 272 -12.82 4.73 -8.05
N LEU A 273 -12.30 3.50 -8.12
CA LEU A 273 -13.04 2.31 -7.71
C LEU A 273 -13.02 2.05 -6.21
N HIS A 274 -11.90 2.22 -5.52
CA HIS A 274 -11.75 1.59 -4.19
C HIS A 274 -11.57 2.58 -3.04
N LEU A 275 -11.12 3.81 -3.32
CA LEU A 275 -10.74 4.76 -2.27
C LEU A 275 -11.92 5.20 -1.40
N ASP A 276 -13.09 5.42 -2.02
CA ASP A 276 -14.29 5.85 -1.30
C ASP A 276 -14.79 4.80 -0.30
N GLN A 277 -14.57 3.51 -0.58
CA GLN A 277 -14.90 2.47 0.39
C GLN A 277 -13.91 2.50 1.56
N LEU A 278 -12.61 2.63 1.28
CA LEU A 278 -11.60 2.74 2.33
C LEU A 278 -11.83 3.96 3.24
N ARG A 279 -12.27 5.09 2.67
CA ARG A 279 -12.65 6.31 3.43
C ARG A 279 -13.85 6.10 4.36
N ARG A 280 -14.70 5.10 4.13
CA ARG A 280 -15.87 4.79 4.96
C ARG A 280 -15.56 3.78 6.08
N GLY A 281 -14.40 3.14 6.03
CA GLY A 281 -14.00 2.10 6.97
C GLY A 281 -13.59 0.82 6.26
N PHE A 282 -12.46 0.26 6.68
CA PHE A 282 -11.87 -0.98 6.18
C PHE A 282 -12.29 -2.19 7.02
N PHE A 283 -12.42 -2.01 8.34
CA PHE A 283 -12.88 -3.04 9.25
C PHE A 283 -14.40 -2.99 9.42
N ASP A 284 -15.05 -4.16 9.44
CA ASP A 284 -16.45 -4.25 9.84
C ASP A 284 -16.56 -4.14 11.37
N LEU A 285 -17.13 -3.03 11.83
CA LEU A 285 -17.29 -2.74 13.26
C LEU A 285 -18.29 -3.68 13.96
N ASN A 286 -19.06 -4.46 13.19
CA ASN A 286 -19.97 -5.46 13.74
C ASN A 286 -19.35 -6.86 13.80
N ALA A 287 -18.13 -7.04 13.28
CA ALA A 287 -17.48 -8.35 13.25
C ALA A 287 -17.01 -8.79 14.65
N PRO A 288 -16.95 -10.11 14.92
CA PRO A 288 -16.28 -10.62 16.11
C PRO A 288 -14.83 -10.12 16.16
N ASN A 289 -14.43 -9.51 17.28
CA ASN A 289 -13.14 -8.84 17.50
C ASN A 289 -12.98 -7.42 16.92
N ALA A 290 -14.06 -6.74 16.52
CA ALA A 290 -14.01 -5.34 16.12
C ALA A 290 -13.30 -4.44 17.15
N ASP A 291 -13.50 -4.67 18.45
CA ASP A 291 -12.84 -3.94 19.54
C ASP A 291 -11.30 -3.98 19.52
N ASN A 292 -10.71 -4.95 18.80
CA ASN A 292 -9.25 -5.08 18.67
C ASN A 292 -8.72 -4.46 17.37
N LYS A 293 -9.60 -4.02 16.46
CA LYS A 293 -9.26 -3.39 15.19
C LYS A 293 -9.40 -1.88 15.30
N GLY A 294 -8.78 -1.16 14.36
CA GLY A 294 -8.95 0.29 14.28
C GLY A 294 -8.40 0.84 12.99
N GLN A 295 -8.98 1.92 12.50
CA GLN A 295 -8.48 2.65 11.34
C GLN A 295 -8.33 4.13 11.66
N LEU A 296 -7.21 4.71 11.26
CA LEU A 296 -6.92 6.13 11.36
C LEU A 296 -6.71 6.71 9.97
N ARG A 297 -7.51 7.69 9.57
CA ARG A 297 -7.33 8.43 8.32
C ARG A 297 -6.64 9.75 8.63
N VAL A 298 -5.47 9.96 8.04
CA VAL A 298 -4.67 11.17 8.17
C VAL A 298 -4.79 11.94 6.87
N VAL A 299 -5.45 13.10 6.89
CA VAL A 299 -5.69 13.91 5.69
C VAL A 299 -4.53 14.88 5.51
N LEU A 300 -3.93 14.84 4.32
CA LEU A 300 -2.79 15.66 3.93
C LEU A 300 -3.21 16.72 2.91
N ASP A 301 -2.64 17.93 3.03
CA ASP A 301 -2.77 18.97 2.01
C ASP A 301 -1.74 18.83 0.87
N GLN A 302 -1.75 19.77 -0.07
CA GLN A 302 -0.81 19.80 -1.20
C GLN A 302 0.68 19.82 -0.81
N ASP A 303 1.01 20.27 0.40
CA ASP A 303 2.37 20.36 0.94
C ASP A 303 2.72 19.14 1.81
N ARG A 304 1.80 18.17 1.93
CA ARG A 304 1.86 16.99 2.80
C ARG A 304 1.83 17.33 4.29
N THR A 305 1.25 18.46 4.64
CA THR A 305 0.96 18.82 6.04
C THR A 305 -0.28 18.06 6.48
N VAL A 306 -0.26 17.53 7.70
CA VAL A 306 -1.46 16.94 8.31
C VAL A 306 -2.45 18.04 8.62
N VAL A 307 -3.62 18.00 7.99
CA VAL A 307 -4.70 18.97 8.20
C VAL A 307 -5.87 18.39 8.99
N ASP A 308 -6.03 17.06 8.99
CA ASP A 308 -7.07 16.38 9.76
C ASP A 308 -6.68 14.95 10.11
N ILE A 309 -7.29 14.42 11.17
CA ILE A 309 -7.14 13.02 11.62
C ILE A 309 -8.52 12.48 12.04
N ASP A 310 -9.07 11.56 11.23
CA ASP A 310 -10.33 10.87 11.51
C ASP A 310 -10.06 9.47 12.07
N LEU A 311 -10.66 9.14 13.22
CA LEU A 311 -10.60 7.81 13.81
C LEU A 311 -11.87 7.02 13.50
N TYR A 312 -11.70 5.81 12.98
CA TYR A 312 -12.75 4.83 12.74
C TYR A 312 -12.51 3.64 13.67
N GLN A 313 -13.36 3.53 14.69
CA GLN A 313 -13.37 2.48 15.72
C GLN A 313 -14.79 1.99 15.93
#